data_AF-A0A1B6L6B5-F1
#
_entry.id   AF-A0A1B6L6B5-F1
#
_cell.length_a   1.000
_cell.length_b   1.000
_cell.length_c   1.000
_cell.angle_alpha   90.00
_cell.angle_beta   90.00
_cell.angle_gamma   90.00
#
_symmetry.space_group_name_H-M   'P 1'
#
loop_
_entity.id
_entity.type
_entity.pdbx_description
1 polymer ?
#
loop_
_entity_poly.entity_id
_entity_poly.type
_entity_poly.pdbx_seq_one_letter_code
_entity_poly.pdbx_strand_id
1 'polypeptide(L)'
;KLQPTFACIIGLQFRQLKKCDRFWYESNDPIVRFTEPQLAEIRKVQLSKILCDNLDISGEIQRSALDQPSDFLNPRLSCQSLPSVDVSAWRENAAQGCQIAGRTVPVGDTALPTPCTSCVCTTEGPQCASLRVHDCSQLMREAGRDAILRDEVCAAQCSSLLLSSPGPTLEALEE
;
A
#
# COMPACT_ATOMS: atom_id res chain seq x y z
N LYS A 1 -10.56 34.83 -15.03
CA LYS A 1 -9.60 34.79 -13.90
C LYS A 1 -10.39 34.59 -12.60
N LEU A 2 -9.94 33.68 -11.74
CA LEU A 2 -10.57 33.40 -10.45
C LEU A 2 -10.19 34.49 -9.42
N GLN A 3 -11.12 34.90 -8.56
CA GLN A 3 -10.84 35.83 -7.46
C GLN A 3 -10.15 35.10 -6.29
N PRO A 4 -9.34 35.79 -5.45
CA PRO A 4 -8.55 35.15 -4.39
C PRO A 4 -9.37 34.30 -3.40
N THR A 5 -10.55 34.78 -3.00
CA THR A 5 -11.46 34.05 -2.11
C THR A 5 -11.90 32.73 -2.72
N PHE A 6 -12.30 32.73 -3.99
CA PHE A 6 -12.79 31.53 -4.66
C PHE A 6 -11.65 30.54 -4.94
N ALA A 7 -10.46 31.05 -5.29
CA ALA A 7 -9.25 30.24 -5.43
C ALA A 7 -8.86 29.57 -4.09
N CYS A 8 -8.97 30.28 -2.98
CA CYS A 8 -8.73 29.74 -1.64
C CYS A 8 -9.72 28.60 -1.32
N ILE A 9 -11.02 28.83 -1.50
CA ILE A 9 -12.07 27.83 -1.22
C ILE A 9 -11.84 26.57 -2.06
N ILE A 10 -11.64 26.71 -3.37
CA ILE A 10 -11.40 25.58 -4.27
C ILE A 10 -10.11 24.86 -3.90
N GLY A 11 -9.00 25.58 -3.69
CA GLY A 11 -7.71 24.99 -3.34
C GLY A 11 -7.76 24.21 -2.02
N LEU A 12 -8.44 24.74 -1.00
CA LEU A 12 -8.64 24.07 0.27
C LEU A 12 -9.50 22.80 0.13
N GLN A 13 -10.56 22.85 -0.69
CA GLN A 13 -11.42 21.70 -0.94
C GLN A 13 -10.65 20.58 -1.65
N PHE A 14 -9.97 20.87 -2.75
CA PHE A 14 -9.20 19.85 -3.49
C PHE A 14 -8.04 19.28 -2.65
N ARG A 15 -7.40 20.11 -1.82
CA ARG A 15 -6.37 19.63 -0.88
C ARG A 15 -6.94 18.62 0.12
N GLN A 16 -8.11 18.89 0.68
CA GLN A 16 -8.76 17.98 1.62
C GLN A 16 -9.22 16.70 0.93
N LEU A 17 -9.83 16.81 -0.25
CA LEU A 17 -10.20 15.64 -1.06
C LEU A 17 -8.99 14.74 -1.34
N LYS A 18 -7.84 15.30 -1.73
CA LYS A 18 -6.62 14.52 -1.96
C LYS A 18 -6.05 13.91 -0.68
N LYS A 19 -5.93 14.68 0.41
CA LYS A 19 -5.25 14.23 1.64
C LYS A 19 -6.08 13.28 2.51
N CYS A 20 -7.40 13.44 2.49
CA CYS A 20 -8.31 12.69 3.35
C CYS A 20 -8.91 11.46 2.65
N ASP A 21 -8.57 11.24 1.37
CA ASP A 21 -8.95 10.03 0.65
C ASP A 21 -7.88 8.95 0.83
N ARG A 22 -8.24 7.90 1.59
CA ARG A 22 -7.37 6.73 1.81
C ARG A 22 -7.02 6.03 0.49
N PHE A 23 -7.92 6.10 -0.48
CA PHE A 23 -7.79 5.47 -1.79
C PHE A 23 -7.30 6.43 -2.87
N TRP A 24 -6.73 7.59 -2.47
CA TRP A 24 -6.03 8.45 -3.41
C TRP A 24 -4.98 7.63 -4.18
N TYR A 25 -4.99 7.71 -5.51
CA TYR A 25 -4.21 6.79 -6.36
C TYR A 25 -2.68 6.87 -6.16
N GLU A 26 -2.17 7.99 -5.61
CA GLU A 26 -0.75 8.12 -5.22
C GLU A 26 -0.53 7.94 -3.72
N SER A 27 -1.44 7.25 -3.03
CA SER A 27 -1.29 6.94 -1.61
C SER A 27 -0.05 6.07 -1.38
N ASN A 28 0.61 6.28 -0.24
CA ASN A 28 1.73 5.45 0.20
C ASN A 28 1.27 4.30 1.12
N ASP A 29 -0.04 4.13 1.35
CA ASP A 29 -0.59 3.04 2.15
C ASP A 29 -0.31 1.70 1.45
N PRO A 30 0.54 0.81 2.01
CA PRO A 30 0.96 -0.43 1.35
C PRO A 30 -0.19 -1.41 1.12
N ILE A 31 -1.34 -1.22 1.77
CA ILE A 31 -2.51 -2.10 1.65
C ILE A 31 -3.37 -1.74 0.45
N VAL A 32 -3.44 -0.46 0.06
CA VAL A 32 -4.34 0.03 -1.00
C VAL A 32 -3.67 0.78 -2.13
N ARG A 33 -2.37 1.08 -2.01
CA ARG A 33 -1.63 1.74 -3.08
C ARG A 33 -1.59 0.88 -4.34
N PHE A 34 -1.53 1.55 -5.49
CA PHE A 34 -1.08 0.90 -6.72
C PHE A 34 0.40 0.52 -6.60
N THR A 35 0.79 -0.55 -7.28
CA THR A 35 2.22 -0.89 -7.44
C THR A 35 2.91 0.16 -8.30
N GLU A 36 4.24 0.29 -8.20
CA GLU A 36 4.97 1.29 -9.02
C GLU A 36 4.73 1.11 -10.54
N PRO A 37 4.70 -0.12 -11.10
CA PRO A 37 4.32 -0.32 -12.50
C PRO A 37 2.90 0.16 -12.82
N GLN A 38 1.91 -0.13 -11.97
CA GLN A 38 0.53 0.34 -12.15
C GLN A 38 0.44 1.87 -12.08
N LEU A 39 1.18 2.50 -11.17
CA LEU A 39 1.19 3.95 -11.01
C LEU A 39 1.85 4.66 -12.20
N ALA A 40 2.91 4.09 -12.77
CA ALA A 40 3.52 4.57 -14.01
C ALA A 40 2.52 4.55 -15.18
N GLU A 41 1.71 3.49 -15.25
CA GLU A 41 0.66 3.30 -16.24
C GLU A 41 -0.52 4.28 -16.09
N ILE A 42 -0.87 4.66 -14.85
CA ILE A 42 -1.86 5.71 -14.59
C ILE A 42 -1.30 7.09 -14.96
N ARG A 43 -0.04 7.39 -14.61
CA ARG A 43 0.57 8.72 -14.80
C ARG A 43 0.74 9.13 -16.27
N LYS A 44 0.86 8.15 -17.18
CA LYS A 44 0.97 8.44 -18.62
C LYS A 44 -0.37 8.74 -19.29
N VAL A 45 -1.51 8.52 -18.61
CA VAL A 45 -2.85 8.75 -19.16
C VAL A 45 -3.03 10.22 -19.52
N GLN A 46 -3.56 10.46 -20.73
CA GLN A 46 -3.93 11.80 -21.19
C GLN A 46 -5.43 11.84 -21.45
N LEU A 47 -6.10 12.93 -21.04
CA LEU A 47 -7.53 13.11 -21.31
C LEU A 47 -7.82 13.07 -22.83
N SER A 48 -6.91 13.58 -23.66
CA SER A 48 -7.00 13.50 -25.11
C SER A 48 -7.07 12.06 -25.62
N LYS A 49 -6.29 11.14 -25.04
CA LYS A 49 -6.33 9.71 -25.35
C LYS A 49 -7.67 9.09 -24.93
N ILE A 50 -8.15 9.40 -23.72
CA ILE A 50 -9.45 8.93 -23.24
C ILE A 50 -10.55 9.36 -24.21
N LEU A 51 -10.53 10.61 -24.67
CA LEU A 51 -11.51 11.11 -25.64
C LEU A 51 -11.40 10.37 -26.98
N CYS A 52 -10.19 10.17 -27.51
CA CYS A 52 -9.98 9.42 -28.75
C CYS A 52 -10.50 7.97 -28.67
N ASP A 53 -10.30 7.29 -27.54
CA ASP A 53 -10.66 5.88 -27.40
C ASP A 53 -12.17 5.67 -27.17
N ASN A 54 -12.90 6.71 -26.72
CA ASN A 54 -14.29 6.60 -26.30
C ASN A 54 -15.27 7.45 -27.12
N LEU A 55 -14.78 8.34 -27.99
CA LEU A 55 -15.60 9.19 -28.86
C LEU A 55 -15.23 8.95 -30.32
N ASP A 56 -16.14 9.27 -31.23
CA ASP A 56 -15.92 9.18 -32.68
C ASP A 56 -15.08 10.36 -33.19
N ILE A 57 -13.85 10.46 -32.68
CA ILE A 57 -12.87 11.48 -33.08
C ILE A 57 -12.07 10.92 -34.25
N SER A 58 -12.36 11.44 -35.43
CA SER A 58 -11.63 11.09 -36.65
C SER A 58 -10.24 11.71 -36.64
N GLY A 59 -9.22 10.89 -36.38
CA GLY A 59 -7.83 11.17 -36.71
C GLY A 59 -7.02 11.87 -35.63
N GLU A 60 -7.33 13.12 -35.30
CA GLU A 60 -6.42 13.97 -34.52
C GLU A 60 -7.10 14.79 -33.40
N ILE A 61 -6.37 14.97 -32.31
CA ILE A 61 -6.75 15.81 -31.16
C ILE A 61 -5.53 16.55 -30.62
N GLN A 62 -5.74 17.72 -30.03
CA GLN A 62 -4.69 18.43 -29.29
C GLN A 62 -4.20 17.60 -28.09
N ARG A 63 -2.89 17.66 -27.81
CA ARG A 63 -2.25 16.89 -26.73
C ARG A 63 -2.92 17.13 -25.37
N SER A 64 -3.10 18.39 -24.98
CA SER A 64 -3.80 18.83 -23.77
C SER A 64 -5.24 19.21 -24.13
N ALA A 65 -6.18 18.30 -23.87
CA ALA A 65 -7.57 18.45 -24.33
C ALA A 65 -8.31 19.69 -23.81
N LEU A 66 -7.97 20.17 -22.60
CA LEU A 66 -8.61 21.33 -21.98
C LEU A 66 -7.93 22.67 -22.33
N ASP A 67 -6.77 22.64 -22.96
CA ASP A 67 -6.07 23.83 -23.43
C ASP A 67 -6.46 24.14 -24.88
N GLN A 68 -6.33 25.39 -25.29
CA GLN A 68 -6.54 25.76 -26.68
C GLN A 68 -5.48 25.08 -27.58
N PRO A 69 -5.86 24.61 -28.78
CA PRO A 69 -4.91 24.10 -29.76
C PRO A 69 -3.88 25.18 -30.14
N SER A 70 -2.63 24.76 -30.35
CA SER A 70 -1.54 25.62 -30.82
C SER A 70 -0.51 24.78 -31.55
N ASP A 71 -0.09 25.21 -32.74
CA ASP A 71 0.84 24.45 -33.59
C ASP A 71 2.16 24.08 -32.90
N PHE A 72 2.60 24.88 -31.91
CA PHE A 72 3.85 24.64 -31.19
C PHE A 72 3.63 24.17 -29.74
N LEU A 73 2.75 24.83 -28.99
CA LEU A 73 2.59 24.57 -27.56
C LEU A 73 1.61 23.43 -27.25
N ASN A 74 0.62 23.21 -28.12
CA ASN A 74 -0.41 22.19 -27.94
C ASN A 74 -0.91 21.67 -29.31
N PRO A 75 -0.03 21.04 -30.10
CA PRO A 75 -0.36 20.64 -31.46
C PRO A 75 -1.41 19.54 -31.46
N ARG A 76 -2.17 19.47 -32.55
CA ARG A 76 -3.02 18.30 -32.83
C ARG A 76 -2.14 17.16 -33.30
N LEU A 77 -2.38 15.98 -32.76
CA LEU A 77 -1.62 14.76 -33.01
C LEU A 77 -2.60 13.64 -33.33
N SER A 78 -2.14 12.66 -34.10
CA SER A 78 -2.90 11.45 -34.36
C SER A 78 -3.26 10.74 -33.06
N CYS A 79 -4.53 10.33 -32.90
CA CYS A 79 -5.01 9.56 -31.76
C CYS A 79 -4.19 8.27 -31.51
N GLN A 80 -3.60 7.70 -32.56
CA GLN A 80 -2.75 6.50 -32.48
C GLN A 80 -1.37 6.79 -31.88
N SER A 81 -0.90 8.04 -31.95
CA SER A 81 0.40 8.46 -31.40
C SER A 81 0.34 8.79 -29.90
N LEU A 82 -0.86 8.93 -29.34
CA LEU A 82 -1.06 9.22 -27.92
C LEU A 82 -0.83 7.93 -27.09
N PRO A 83 -0.20 8.04 -25.91
CA PRO A 83 0.15 6.87 -25.10
C PRO A 83 -1.10 6.18 -24.55
N SER A 84 -1.27 4.89 -24.87
CA SER A 84 -2.31 4.02 -24.30
C SER A 84 -1.86 3.42 -22.96
N VAL A 85 -2.83 3.14 -22.08
CA VAL A 85 -2.59 2.35 -20.85
C VAL A 85 -2.32 0.89 -21.21
N ASP A 86 -1.26 0.34 -20.63
CA ASP A 86 -0.93 -1.08 -20.63
C ASP A 86 -1.50 -1.70 -19.34
N VAL A 87 -2.58 -2.45 -19.51
CA VAL A 87 -3.29 -3.12 -18.40
C VAL A 87 -2.59 -4.39 -17.92
N SER A 88 -1.47 -4.78 -18.54
CA SER A 88 -0.70 -5.96 -18.12
C SER A 88 -0.15 -5.84 -16.69
N ALA A 89 0.06 -4.61 -16.19
CA ALA A 89 0.49 -4.35 -14.81
C ALA A 89 -0.56 -4.71 -13.75
N TRP A 90 -1.82 -4.94 -14.14
CA TRP A 90 -2.89 -5.44 -13.28
C TRP A 90 -3.10 -6.94 -13.38
N ARG A 91 -2.28 -7.64 -14.17
CA ARG A 91 -2.37 -9.09 -14.27
C ARG A 91 -2.04 -9.72 -12.92
N GLU A 92 -3.04 -10.33 -12.30
CA GLU A 92 -2.87 -11.06 -11.05
C GLU A 92 -2.28 -12.45 -11.33
N ASN A 93 -1.19 -12.78 -10.64
CA ASN A 93 -0.70 -14.15 -10.54
C ASN A 93 -1.31 -14.78 -9.28
N ALA A 94 -2.57 -15.22 -9.36
CA ALA A 94 -3.30 -15.88 -8.26
C ALA A 94 -2.59 -17.13 -7.67
N ALA A 95 -1.52 -17.61 -8.32
CA ALA A 95 -0.68 -18.71 -7.86
C ALA A 95 0.37 -18.31 -6.81
N GLN A 96 0.63 -17.01 -6.59
CA GLN A 96 1.73 -16.54 -5.74
C GLN A 96 1.18 -15.94 -4.44
N GLY A 97 0.91 -16.79 -3.46
CA GLY A 97 0.82 -16.37 -2.07
C GLY A 97 2.19 -15.99 -1.50
N CYS A 98 2.22 -15.32 -0.36
CA CYS A 98 3.43 -14.97 0.36
C CYS A 98 3.88 -16.14 1.24
N GLN A 99 5.19 -16.37 1.34
CA GLN A 99 5.76 -17.26 2.37
C GLN A 99 5.98 -16.45 3.66
N ILE A 100 5.19 -16.71 4.69
CA ILE A 100 5.28 -16.04 6.01
C ILE A 100 5.46 -17.14 7.07
N ALA A 101 6.62 -17.15 7.74
CA ALA A 101 6.98 -18.17 8.76
C ALA A 101 6.73 -19.62 8.31
N GLY A 102 7.07 -19.94 7.06
CA GLY A 102 6.89 -21.29 6.47
C GLY A 102 5.45 -21.63 6.05
N ARG A 103 4.52 -20.68 6.14
CA ARG A 103 3.14 -20.82 5.66
C ARG A 103 2.95 -20.04 4.35
N THR A 104 2.21 -20.63 3.43
CA THR A 104 1.75 -19.91 2.23
C THR A 104 0.46 -19.17 2.58
N VAL A 105 0.51 -17.85 2.52
CA VAL A 105 -0.61 -16.95 2.83
C VAL A 105 -1.10 -16.33 1.52
N PRO A 106 -2.39 -16.44 1.18
CA PRO A 106 -2.90 -15.84 -0.05
C PRO A 106 -2.85 -14.31 0.03
N VAL A 107 -2.75 -13.65 -1.13
CA VAL A 107 -2.77 -12.18 -1.21
C VAL A 107 -4.08 -11.66 -0.62
N GLY A 108 -3.99 -10.64 0.23
CA GLY A 108 -5.11 -10.04 0.97
C GLY A 108 -5.28 -10.57 2.39
N ASP A 109 -4.74 -11.76 2.70
CA ASP A 109 -4.84 -12.35 4.03
C ASP A 109 -3.71 -11.89 4.96
N THR A 110 -3.97 -12.02 6.26
CA THR A 110 -3.03 -11.68 7.34
C THR A 110 -2.55 -12.94 8.05
N ALA A 111 -1.28 -12.96 8.44
CA ALA A 111 -0.69 -14.01 9.25
C ALA A 111 0.17 -13.42 10.37
N LEU A 112 0.20 -14.13 11.50
CA LEU A 112 1.03 -13.79 12.67
C LEU A 112 2.25 -14.73 12.69
N PRO A 113 3.42 -14.33 12.15
CA PRO A 113 4.62 -15.16 12.22
C PRO A 113 5.13 -15.33 13.66
N THR A 114 4.89 -14.35 14.52
CA THR A 114 5.29 -14.34 15.94
C THR A 114 4.19 -13.66 16.78
N PRO A 115 4.19 -13.79 18.12
CA PRO A 115 3.13 -13.23 18.95
C PRO A 115 3.02 -11.69 18.88
N CYS A 116 4.11 -10.98 18.56
CA CYS A 116 4.13 -9.51 18.46
C CYS A 116 4.42 -8.99 17.06
N THR A 117 4.28 -9.81 16.02
CA THR A 117 4.43 -9.39 14.62
C THR A 117 3.23 -9.83 13.81
N SER A 118 2.67 -8.93 13.01
CA SER A 118 1.62 -9.23 12.05
C SER A 118 2.07 -8.89 10.64
N CYS A 119 1.79 -9.77 9.69
CA CYS A 119 2.12 -9.58 8.29
C CYS A 119 0.87 -9.69 7.43
N VAL A 120 0.68 -8.75 6.52
CA VAL A 120 -0.33 -8.88 5.45
C VAL A 120 0.38 -9.30 4.16
N CYS A 121 -0.21 -10.26 3.44
CA CYS A 121 0.33 -10.64 2.13
C CYS A 121 -0.20 -9.68 1.06
N THR A 122 0.68 -8.94 0.40
CA THR A 122 0.34 -8.08 -0.74
C THR A 122 0.84 -8.69 -2.04
N THR A 123 0.44 -8.11 -3.18
CA THR A 123 0.96 -8.48 -4.50
C THR A 123 2.45 -8.23 -4.66
N GLU A 124 3.05 -7.41 -3.79
CA GLU A 124 4.49 -7.11 -3.77
C GLU A 124 5.27 -7.96 -2.75
N GLY A 125 4.56 -8.81 -1.98
CA GLY A 125 5.13 -9.67 -0.94
C GLY A 125 4.56 -9.39 0.46
N PRO A 126 5.11 -10.04 1.50
CA PRO A 126 4.64 -9.85 2.87
C PRO A 126 5.07 -8.49 3.43
N GLN A 127 4.11 -7.73 3.96
CA GLN A 127 4.33 -6.46 4.66
C GLN A 127 4.07 -6.67 6.15
N CYS A 128 5.12 -6.62 6.97
CA CYS A 128 5.07 -6.94 8.39
C CYS A 128 5.19 -5.70 9.27
N ALA A 129 4.45 -5.67 10.37
CA ALA A 129 4.49 -4.62 11.38
C ALA A 129 4.49 -5.21 12.78
N SER A 130 5.14 -4.51 13.72
CA SER A 130 5.11 -4.85 15.13
C SER A 130 3.74 -4.54 15.74
N LEU A 131 3.25 -5.47 16.54
CA LEU A 131 2.05 -5.31 17.35
C LEU A 131 2.40 -4.67 18.69
N ARG A 132 1.53 -3.79 19.15
CA ARG A 132 1.63 -3.19 20.47
C ARG A 132 1.04 -4.13 21.52
N VAL A 133 1.82 -4.50 22.51
CA VAL A 133 1.40 -5.31 23.65
C VAL A 133 0.86 -4.39 24.74
N HIS A 134 -0.39 -4.59 25.12
CA HIS A 134 -1.03 -3.84 26.21
C HIS A 134 -0.98 -4.58 27.55
N ASP A 135 -0.98 -5.92 27.51
CA ASP A 135 -0.93 -6.77 28.71
C ASP A 135 0.04 -7.96 28.48
N CYS A 136 1.23 -7.84 29.05
CA CYS A 136 2.25 -8.89 28.99
C CYS A 136 1.88 -10.13 29.81
N SER A 137 1.07 -9.99 30.85
CA SER A 137 0.63 -11.13 31.66
C SER A 137 -0.32 -12.02 30.86
N GLN A 138 -1.23 -11.41 30.10
CA GLN A 138 -2.13 -12.11 29.20
C GLN A 138 -1.35 -12.76 28.06
N LEU A 139 -0.45 -12.00 27.42
CA LEU A 139 0.39 -12.53 26.35
C LEU A 139 1.23 -13.73 26.82
N MET A 140 1.79 -13.70 28.03
CA MET A 140 2.51 -14.86 28.60
C MET A 140 1.61 -16.09 28.77
N ARG A 141 0.34 -15.91 29.15
CA ARG A 141 -0.62 -17.02 29.29
C ARG A 141 -1.03 -17.62 27.94
N GLU A 142 -1.15 -16.78 26.90
CA GLU A 142 -1.63 -17.20 25.58
C GLU A 142 -0.51 -17.74 24.68
N ALA A 143 0.62 -17.03 24.59
CA ALA A 143 1.73 -17.39 23.70
C ALA A 143 2.80 -18.24 24.38
N GLY A 144 2.88 -18.20 25.72
CA GLY A 144 3.93 -18.85 26.49
C GLY A 144 5.23 -18.05 26.53
N ARG A 145 6.01 -18.28 27.59
CA ARG A 145 7.26 -17.55 27.86
C ARG A 145 8.30 -17.73 26.76
N ASP A 146 8.49 -18.95 26.27
CA ASP A 146 9.54 -19.22 25.29
C ASP A 146 9.27 -18.57 23.93
N ALA A 147 8.00 -18.46 23.52
CA ALA A 147 7.63 -17.77 22.28
C ALA A 147 7.88 -16.25 22.39
N ILE A 148 7.62 -15.67 23.57
CA ILE A 148 7.90 -14.26 23.86
C ILE A 148 9.41 -13.99 23.88
N LEU A 149 10.21 -14.88 24.46
CA LEU A 149 11.67 -14.73 24.48
C LEU A 149 12.31 -14.82 23.09
N ARG A 150 11.71 -15.61 22.19
CA ARG A 150 12.17 -15.74 20.80
C ARG A 150 11.72 -14.58 19.89
N ASP A 151 10.76 -13.78 20.33
CA ASP A 151 10.28 -12.61 19.62
C ASP A 151 10.90 -11.34 20.23
N GLU A 152 11.85 -10.72 19.52
CA GLU A 152 12.54 -9.51 20.00
C GLU A 152 11.58 -8.35 20.30
N VAL A 153 10.48 -8.25 19.56
CA VAL A 153 9.46 -7.20 19.74
C VAL A 153 8.67 -7.45 21.02
N CYS A 154 8.27 -8.69 21.28
CA CYS A 154 7.61 -9.04 22.55
C CYS A 154 8.57 -8.91 23.73
N ALA A 155 9.81 -9.40 23.60
CA ALA A 155 10.82 -9.39 24.65
C ALA A 155 11.14 -7.95 25.10
N ALA A 156 11.23 -7.01 24.14
CA ALA A 156 11.41 -5.60 24.45
C ALA A 156 10.20 -5.02 25.22
N GLN A 157 8.98 -5.29 24.74
CA GLN A 157 7.74 -4.76 25.34
C GLN A 157 7.41 -5.37 26.71
N CYS A 158 7.85 -6.60 26.98
CA CYS A 158 7.54 -7.36 28.19
C CYS A 158 8.75 -7.64 29.10
N SER A 159 9.86 -6.92 28.89
CA SER A 159 11.14 -7.11 29.61
C SER A 159 11.00 -7.14 31.14
N SER A 160 10.18 -6.26 31.73
CA SER A 160 9.97 -6.19 33.18
C SER A 160 9.35 -7.46 33.76
N LEU A 161 8.42 -8.09 33.03
CA LEU A 161 7.74 -9.31 33.45
C LEU A 161 8.65 -10.55 33.26
N LEU A 162 9.48 -10.54 32.22
CA LEU A 162 10.44 -11.61 31.95
C LEU A 162 11.56 -11.69 33.00
N LEU A 163 11.98 -10.54 33.54
CA LEU A 163 12.99 -10.45 34.60
C LEU A 163 12.45 -10.85 35.98
N SER A 164 11.15 -10.68 36.22
CA SER A 164 10.51 -10.95 37.51
C SER A 164 10.00 -12.39 37.68
N SER A 165 9.88 -13.14 36.59
CA SER A 165 9.65 -14.59 36.63
C SER A 165 10.99 -15.28 36.37
N PRO A 166 11.67 -15.93 37.33
CA PRO A 166 12.80 -16.80 36.99
C PRO A 166 12.28 -18.00 36.17
N GLY A 167 13.04 -18.48 35.18
CA GLY A 167 12.79 -19.81 34.61
C GLY A 167 13.00 -20.90 35.67
N PRO A 168 12.64 -22.17 35.41
CA PRO A 168 12.96 -23.24 36.34
C PRO A 168 14.46 -23.20 36.65
N THR A 169 14.81 -23.16 37.93
CA THR A 169 16.19 -23.28 38.39
C THR A 169 16.77 -24.59 37.88
N LEU A 170 18.08 -24.59 37.60
CA LEU A 170 18.84 -25.76 37.14
C LEU A 170 18.84 -26.94 38.16
N GLU A 171 18.04 -26.88 39.22
CA GLU A 171 17.87 -27.90 40.25
C GLU A 171 16.79 -28.95 39.88
N ALA A 172 16.13 -28.83 38.73
CA ALA A 172 15.10 -29.78 38.27
C ALA A 172 15.57 -30.74 37.14
N LEU A 173 16.88 -30.87 36.92
CA LEU A 173 17.47 -31.83 35.96
C LEU A 173 18.37 -32.88 36.64
N GLU A 174 18.36 -32.96 37.97
CA GLU A 174 19.03 -34.02 38.74
C GLU A 174 18.01 -34.79 39.59
N GLU A 175 17.10 -35.53 38.94
CA GLU A 175 16.56 -36.81 39.43
C GLU A 175 16.26 -37.75 38.25
#